data_AF-A0A151K3E4-F1
#
_entry.id   AF-A0A151K3E4-F1
#
_cell.length_a   1.000
_cell.length_b   1.000
_cell.length_c   1.000
_cell.angle_alpha   90.00
_cell.angle_beta   90.00
_cell.angle_gamma   90.00
#
_symmetry.space_group_name_H-M   'P 1'
#
loop_
_entity.id
_entity.type
_entity.pdbx_description
1 polymer ?
#
loop_
_entity_poly.entity_id
_entity_poly.type
_entity_poly.pdbx_seq_one_letter_code
_entity_poly.pdbx_strand_id
1 'polypeptide(L)'
;HGESNVKIVIYHASQNINLHSRELEINERATTLINDKGTVYKPMKHIHDNVTNILTLNFENTLSPGFYILNLKFTGILSEVGFVQTGFMKFPYTNKEGNKM
;
A
#
# COMPACT_ATOMS: atom_id res chain seq x y z
N HIS A 1 -5.70 6.55 8.32
CA HIS A 1 -5.81 6.47 6.85
C HIS A 1 -4.54 7.00 6.23
N GLY A 2 -4.10 6.42 5.12
CA GLY A 2 -2.91 6.84 4.37
C GLY A 2 -3.14 6.78 2.86
N GLU A 3 -2.35 7.55 2.13
CA GLU A 3 -2.28 7.55 0.67
C GLU A 3 -0.80 7.51 0.25
N SER A 4 -0.52 6.78 -0.83
CA SER A 4 0.83 6.67 -1.39
C SER A 4 0.78 6.70 -2.91
N ASN A 5 1.70 7.47 -3.51
CA ASN A 5 1.89 7.59 -4.95
C ASN A 5 3.34 7.21 -5.27
N VAL A 6 3.55 5.99 -5.76
CA VAL A 6 4.88 5.42 -5.95
C VAL A 6 5.24 5.41 -7.43
N LYS A 7 6.33 6.07 -7.80
CA LYS A 7 6.90 5.95 -9.15
C LYS A 7 7.63 4.62 -9.28
N ILE A 8 7.25 3.82 -10.26
CA ILE A 8 7.86 2.51 -10.54
C ILE A 8 8.29 2.41 -12.01
N VAL A 9 9.22 1.51 -12.28
CA VAL A 9 9.62 1.12 -13.63
C VAL A 9 9.30 -0.36 -13.81
N ILE A 10 8.55 -0.66 -14.86
CA ILE A 10 8.37 -2.04 -15.31
C ILE A 10 9.45 -2.32 -16.35
N TYR A 11 10.35 -3.26 -16.07
CA TYR A 11 11.43 -3.63 -17.00
C TYR A 11 11.03 -4.75 -17.97
N HIS A 12 10.16 -5.64 -17.52
CA HIS A 12 9.68 -6.77 -18.31
C HIS A 12 8.16 -6.75 -18.34
N ALA A 13 7.58 -7.07 -19.50
CA ALA A 13 6.14 -7.12 -19.65
C ALA A 13 5.54 -8.07 -18.61
N SER A 14 4.58 -7.57 -17.81
CA SER A 14 4.02 -8.31 -16.68
C SER A 14 2.55 -8.00 -16.49
N GLN A 15 1.77 -8.98 -16.06
CA GLN A 15 0.38 -8.79 -15.62
C GLN A 15 0.26 -8.57 -14.12
N ASN A 16 1.35 -8.73 -13.37
CA ASN A 16 1.34 -8.67 -11.91
C ASN A 16 2.34 -7.63 -11.40
N ILE A 17 1.94 -6.92 -10.35
CA ILE A 17 2.83 -6.12 -9.51
C ILE A 17 2.75 -6.68 -8.09
N ASN A 18 3.89 -7.05 -7.53
CA ASN A 18 4.00 -7.56 -6.17
C ASN A 18 4.67 -6.51 -5.30
N LEU A 19 4.12 -6.26 -4.12
CA LEU A 19 4.68 -5.33 -3.15
C LEU A 19 4.45 -5.82 -1.72
N HIS A 20 5.30 -5.39 -0.79
CA HIS A 20 5.06 -5.66 0.62
C HIS A 20 3.87 -4.84 1.13
N SER A 21 2.96 -5.52 1.82
CA SER A 21 1.83 -4.93 2.52
C SER A 21 1.51 -5.78 3.74
N ARG A 22 1.86 -5.27 4.93
CA ARG A 22 1.63 -5.95 6.20
C ARG A 22 0.65 -5.15 7.05
N GLU A 23 -0.39 -5.80 7.53
CA GLU A 23 -1.37 -5.20 8.48
C GLU A 23 -2.00 -3.89 7.95
N LEU A 24 -2.10 -3.79 6.61
CA LEU A 24 -2.78 -2.71 5.90
C LEU A 24 -3.97 -3.27 5.12
N GLU A 25 -5.11 -2.60 5.25
CA GLU A 25 -6.28 -2.82 4.41
C GLU A 25 -6.22 -1.83 3.23
N ILE A 26 -6.11 -2.37 2.02
CA ILE A 26 -6.00 -1.57 0.80
C ILE A 26 -7.40 -1.24 0.28
N ASN A 27 -7.64 0.03 -0.06
CA ASN A 27 -8.82 0.41 -0.82
C ASN A 27 -8.64 0.01 -2.29
N GLU A 28 -9.09 -1.20 -2.60
CA GLU A 28 -8.96 -1.80 -3.94
C GLU A 28 -9.59 -0.92 -5.02
N ARG A 29 -10.75 -0.31 -4.72
CA ARG A 29 -11.49 0.56 -5.67
C ARG A 29 -10.75 1.85 -6.00
N ALA A 30 -9.92 2.34 -5.10
CA ALA A 30 -9.10 3.54 -5.31
C ALA A 30 -7.72 3.22 -5.91
N THR A 31 -7.35 1.95 -6.02
CA THR A 31 -6.04 1.56 -6.56
C THR A 31 -5.99 1.81 -8.06
N THR A 32 -4.98 2.57 -8.50
CA THR A 32 -4.76 2.84 -9.93
C THR A 32 -3.28 2.80 -10.25
N LEU A 33 -2.96 2.39 -11.47
CA LEU A 33 -1.63 2.50 -12.04
C LEU A 33 -1.73 3.40 -13.27
N ILE A 34 -0.88 4.42 -13.37
CA ILE A 34 -0.94 5.42 -14.45
C ILE A 34 0.40 5.43 -15.18
N ASN A 35 0.40 5.28 -16.50
CA ASN A 35 1.63 5.39 -17.29
C ASN A 35 2.00 6.85 -17.60
N ASP A 36 3.17 7.05 -18.18
CA ASP A 36 3.67 8.36 -18.64
C ASP A 36 2.75 9.08 -19.65
N LYS A 37 1.94 8.32 -20.41
CA LYS A 37 0.94 8.84 -21.35
C LYS A 37 -0.41 9.16 -20.69
N GLY A 38 -0.55 8.97 -19.38
CA GLY A 38 -1.79 9.22 -18.64
C GLY A 38 -2.86 8.12 -18.79
N THR A 39 -2.54 6.99 -19.41
CA THR A 39 -3.42 5.81 -19.42
C THR A 39 -3.55 5.24 -18.02
N VAL A 40 -4.79 5.04 -17.57
CA VAL A 40 -5.11 4.50 -16.25
C VAL A 40 -5.43 3.02 -16.36
N TYR A 41 -4.72 2.22 -15.59
CA TYR A 41 -4.94 0.79 -15.41
C TYR A 41 -5.50 0.55 -14.01
N LYS A 42 -6.55 -0.28 -13.93
CA LYS A 42 -7.10 -0.75 -12.66
C LYS A 42 -6.74 -2.23 -12.50
N PRO A 43 -6.21 -2.66 -11.34
CA PRO A 43 -6.09 -4.07 -11.04
C PRO A 43 -7.48 -4.73 -11.10
N MET A 44 -7.55 -5.94 -11.63
CA MET A 44 -8.73 -6.78 -11.56
C MET A 44 -8.92 -7.36 -10.16
N LYS A 45 -7.81 -7.67 -9.49
CA LYS A 45 -7.80 -8.33 -8.18
C LYS A 45 -6.59 -7.92 -7.35
N HIS A 46 -6.79 -7.92 -6.05
CA HIS A 46 -5.77 -7.80 -5.03
C HIS A 46 -5.72 -9.12 -4.27
N ILE A 47 -4.54 -9.75 -4.22
CA ILE A 47 -4.35 -11.03 -3.53
C ILE A 47 -3.36 -10.78 -2.41
N HIS A 48 -3.82 -10.89 -1.17
CA HIS A 48 -3.01 -10.75 0.03
C HIS A 48 -2.52 -12.11 0.52
N ASP A 49 -1.20 -12.27 0.61
CA ASP A 49 -0.57 -13.39 1.30
C ASP A 49 -0.05 -12.93 2.67
N ASN A 50 -0.75 -13.34 3.72
CA ASN A 50 -0.42 -12.98 5.11
C ASN A 50 0.83 -13.70 5.64
N VAL A 51 1.29 -14.78 4.99
CA VAL A 51 2.51 -15.50 5.39
C VAL A 51 3.73 -14.71 4.92
N THR A 52 3.73 -14.28 3.66
CA THR A 52 4.85 -13.53 3.07
C THR A 52 4.71 -12.01 3.23
N ASN A 53 3.53 -11.53 3.63
CA ASN A 53 3.15 -10.12 3.66
C ASN A 53 3.27 -9.45 2.28
N ILE A 54 2.95 -10.20 1.22
CA ILE A 54 2.98 -9.71 -0.16
C ILE A 54 1.55 -9.48 -0.63
N LEU A 55 1.31 -8.30 -1.19
CA LEU A 55 0.15 -7.97 -1.99
C LEU A 55 0.51 -8.16 -3.47
N THR A 56 -0.28 -8.96 -4.18
CA THR A 56 -0.24 -9.07 -5.63
C THR A 56 -1.39 -8.29 -6.25
N LEU A 57 -1.06 -7.33 -7.10
CA LEU A 57 -1.99 -6.60 -7.96
C LEU A 57 -2.01 -7.29 -9.33
N ASN A 58 -3.12 -7.91 -9.69
CA ASN A 58 -3.29 -8.57 -10.99
C ASN A 58 -4.04 -7.68 -11.96
N PHE A 59 -3.52 -7.52 -13.18
CA PHE A 59 -4.09 -6.70 -14.25
C PHE A 59 -4.58 -7.58 -15.41
N GLU A 60 -5.66 -7.17 -16.06
CA GLU A 60 -6.23 -7.87 -17.22
C GLU A 60 -5.23 -7.94 -18.38
N ASN A 61 -4.74 -6.76 -18.76
CA ASN A 61 -3.81 -6.61 -19.86
C ASN A 61 -2.38 -6.63 -19.35
N THR A 62 -1.49 -7.26 -20.13
CA THR A 62 -0.05 -7.22 -19.87
C THR A 62 0.45 -5.78 -19.91
N LEU A 63 1.04 -5.33 -18.82
CA LEU A 63 1.67 -4.02 -18.70
C LEU A 63 2.99 -4.04 -19.47
N SER A 64 3.18 -3.05 -20.35
CA SER A 64 4.41 -2.93 -21.13
C SER A 64 5.54 -2.33 -20.28
N PRO A 65 6.82 -2.57 -20.63
CA PRO A 65 7.92 -1.87 -19.99
C PRO A 65 7.78 -0.35 -20.07
N GLY A 66 8.12 0.35 -19.00
CA GLY A 66 7.98 1.80 -18.92
C GLY A 66 7.83 2.35 -17.50
N PHE A 67 7.65 3.67 -17.42
CA PHE A 67 7.43 4.39 -16.15
C PHE A 67 5.94 4.45 -15.81
N TYR A 68 5.64 4.21 -14.54
CA TYR A 68 4.28 4.27 -14.03
C TYR A 68 4.24 4.92 -12.64
N ILE A 69 3.06 5.39 -12.26
CA ILE A 69 2.73 5.82 -10.89
C ILE A 69 1.67 4.87 -10.35
N LEU A 70 1.99 4.15 -9.30
CA LEU A 70 1.06 3.32 -8.53
C LEU A 70 0.45 4.17 -7.41
N ASN A 71 -0.86 4.36 -7.46
CA ASN A 71 -1.63 5.08 -6.43
C ASN A 71 -2.36 4.08 -5.55
N LEU A 72 -2.18 4.22 -4.24
CA LEU A 72 -2.80 3.37 -3.22
C LEU A 72 -3.40 4.25 -2.12
N LYS A 73 -4.59 3.84 -1.64
CA LYS A 73 -5.18 4.36 -0.40
C LYS A 73 -5.37 3.19 0.54
N PHE A 74 -5.10 3.40 1.82
CA PHE A 74 -5.14 2.31 2.79
C PHE A 74 -5.49 2.76 4.21
N THR A 75 -5.96 1.79 4.97
CA THR A 75 -6.18 1.84 6.42
C THR A 75 -5.18 0.93 7.11
N GLY A 76 -4.78 1.30 8.31
CA GLY A 76 -3.89 0.52 9.16
C GLY A 76 -4.21 0.80 10.61
N ILE A 77 -3.80 -0.09 11.50
CA ILE A 77 -3.99 0.03 12.94
C ILE A 77 -2.73 0.67 13.53
N LEU A 78 -2.91 1.60 14.47
CA LEU A 78 -1.79 2.12 15.25
C LEU A 78 -1.43 1.10 16.32
N SER A 79 -0.20 0.60 16.30
CA SER A 79 0.28 -0.29 17.35
C SER A 79 0.40 0.48 18.67
N GLU A 80 -0.25 -0.02 19.73
CA GLU A 80 -0.18 0.53 21.07
C GLU A 80 0.96 -0.08 21.90
N VAL A 81 1.43 0.67 22.90
CA VAL A 81 2.48 0.24 23.83
C VAL A 81 1.99 -0.96 24.64
N GLY A 82 2.63 -2.12 24.46
CA GLY A 82 2.27 -3.39 25.11
C GLY A 82 2.15 -4.57 24.13
N PHE A 83 2.06 -4.29 22.83
CA PHE A 83 2.17 -5.27 21.75
C PHE A 83 3.52 -5.16 21.03
N VAL A 84 3.73 -5.96 19.97
CA VAL A 84 4.92 -5.89 19.11
C VAL A 84 5.07 -4.46 18.55
N GLN A 85 6.06 -3.72 19.07
CA GLN A 85 6.35 -2.32 18.71
C GLN A 85 7.01 -2.24 17.33
N THR A 86 6.20 -2.35 16.28
CA THR A 86 6.67 -2.24 14.89
C THR A 86 5.69 -1.43 14.05
N GLY A 87 6.19 -0.83 12.96
CA GLY A 87 5.37 -0.05 12.04
C GLY A 87 5.06 1.36 12.54
N PHE A 88 3.83 1.83 12.29
CA PHE A 88 3.38 3.16 12.69
C PHE A 88 2.70 3.10 14.07
N MET A 89 3.24 3.85 15.03
CA MET A 89 2.99 3.66 16.46
C MET A 89 2.53 4.94 17.15
N LYS A 90 1.76 4.78 18.23
CA LYS A 90 1.43 5.88 19.15
C LYS A 90 2.10 5.63 20.50
N PHE A 91 2.78 6.65 21.02
CA PHE A 91 3.33 6.66 22.38
C PHE A 91 2.48 7.57 23.27
N PRO A 92 1.81 7.03 24.31
CA PRO A 92 1.07 7.85 25.26
C PRO A 92 2.04 8.63 26.15
N TYR A 93 1.63 9.82 26.58
CA TYR A 93 2.38 10.60 27.58
C TYR A 93 1.45 11.40 28.48
N THR A 94 1.96 11.77 29.66
CA THR A 94 1.26 12.65 30.61
C THR A 94 1.81 14.06 30.47
N ASN A 95 0.93 15.04 30.26
CA ASN A 95 1.34 16.43 30.19
C ASN A 95 1.63 17.02 31.59
N LYS A 96 2.10 18.27 31.66
CA LYS A 96 2.41 18.94 32.94
C LYS A 96 1.20 19.13 33.87
N GLU A 97 -0.01 19.09 33.33
CA GLU A 97 -1.28 19.21 34.08
C GLU A 97 -1.76 17.86 34.62
N GLY A 98 -1.04 16.76 34.33
CA GLY A 98 -1.45 15.41 34.72
C GLY A 98 -2.40 14.73 33.73
N ASN A 99 -2.72 15.35 32.60
CA ASN A 99 -3.62 14.80 31.59
C ASN A 99 -2.89 13.74 30.73
N LYS A 100 -3.51 12.56 30.58
CA LYS A 100 -3.06 11.51 29.67
C LYS A 100 -3.47 11.83 28.24
N MET A 101 -2.52 11.76 27.30
CA MET A 101 -2.72 12.02 25.86
C MET A 101 -2.47 10.76 25.01
#